data_AF-A0A838E874-F1
#
_entry.id   AF-A0A838E874-F1
#
_cell.length_a   1.000
_cell.length_b   1.000
_cell.length_c   1.000
_cell.angle_alpha   90.00
_cell.angle_beta   90.00
_cell.angle_gamma   90.00
#
_symmetry.space_group_name_H-M   'P 1'
#
loop_
_entity.id
_entity.type
_entity.pdbx_description
1 polymer ?
#
loop_
_entity_poly.entity_id
_entity_poly.type
_entity_poly.pdbx_seq_one_letter_code
_entity_poly.pdbx_strand_id
1 'polypeptide(L)'
;MPDAFPDLLSQPIDWWALAWPALLVALLRVGDVTVNVFKVTCVVAGRRLAASAFAALEGAIWLSAAGIVFADLSPWRAVGFVVGVAAGTWLGMGIVHHLRLGTVTVRVFAGAGDGRELAGHVIAERIRRAGYGATLFTGWGRSGEVHMVLSVMRRREAQVVCDLVRATDPKALVALDSDAAPGSMIAGYAGARV
;
A
#
# COMPACT_ATOMS: atom_id res chain seq x y z
N MET A 1 -19.34 -24.18 -64.64
CA MET A 1 -20.17 -24.17 -63.42
C MET A 1 -19.25 -23.78 -62.29
N PRO A 2 -19.45 -22.62 -61.61
CA PRO A 2 -18.46 -22.09 -60.71
C PRO A 2 -18.61 -22.70 -59.32
N ASP A 3 -17.67 -23.54 -58.94
CA ASP A 3 -17.37 -23.83 -57.53
C ASP A 3 -16.56 -22.64 -57.00
N ALA A 4 -17.23 -21.51 -56.80
CA ALA A 4 -16.64 -20.25 -56.35
C ALA A 4 -16.95 -19.96 -54.87
N PHE A 5 -17.00 -21.01 -54.04
CA PHE A 5 -16.80 -20.86 -52.61
C PHE A 5 -15.41 -21.42 -52.30
N PRO A 6 -14.37 -20.57 -52.25
CA PRO A 6 -13.11 -21.02 -51.69
C PRO A 6 -13.39 -21.51 -50.27
N ASP A 7 -12.72 -22.59 -49.87
CA ASP A 7 -12.78 -23.21 -48.55
C ASP A 7 -12.35 -22.24 -47.44
N LEU A 8 -13.17 -21.23 -47.17
CA LEU A 8 -12.96 -20.22 -46.12
C LEU A 8 -13.17 -20.83 -44.72
N LEU A 9 -13.73 -22.05 -44.66
CA LEU A 9 -14.04 -22.80 -43.46
C LEU A 9 -12.99 -23.87 -43.10
N SER A 10 -11.95 -24.06 -43.94
CA SER A 10 -10.90 -25.07 -43.72
C SER A 10 -9.54 -24.48 -43.32
N GLN A 11 -9.42 -23.15 -43.24
CA GLN A 11 -8.21 -22.53 -42.73
C GLN A 11 -8.04 -22.94 -41.25
N PRO A 12 -6.99 -23.70 -40.90
CA PRO A 12 -6.77 -24.11 -39.52
C PRO A 12 -6.61 -22.85 -38.67
N ILE A 13 -7.38 -22.76 -37.57
CA ILE A 13 -7.19 -21.69 -36.61
C ILE A 13 -5.80 -21.87 -36.01
N ASP A 14 -4.90 -20.94 -36.32
CA ASP A 14 -3.57 -20.89 -35.72
C ASP A 14 -3.67 -20.40 -34.28
N TRP A 15 -4.03 -21.32 -33.38
CA TRP A 15 -4.16 -21.06 -31.95
C TRP A 15 -2.91 -20.43 -31.35
N TRP A 16 -1.73 -20.78 -31.86
CA TRP A 16 -0.46 -20.18 -31.45
C TRP A 16 -0.36 -18.69 -31.82
N ALA A 17 -0.79 -18.34 -33.04
CA ALA A 17 -0.78 -16.96 -33.52
C ALA A 17 -1.76 -16.06 -32.76
N LEU A 18 -2.84 -16.64 -32.20
CA LEU A 18 -3.79 -15.93 -31.35
C LEU A 18 -3.31 -15.85 -29.89
N ALA A 19 -2.80 -16.96 -29.34
CA ALA A 19 -2.44 -17.06 -27.93
C ALA A 19 -1.22 -16.23 -27.54
N TRP A 20 -0.18 -16.20 -28.40
CA TRP A 20 1.06 -15.50 -28.09
C TRP A 20 0.87 -13.97 -27.91
N PRO A 21 0.20 -13.25 -28.83
CA PRO A 21 -0.09 -11.82 -28.64
C PRO A 21 -0.96 -11.54 -27.42
N ALA A 22 -1.96 -12.37 -27.12
CA ALA A 22 -2.81 -12.17 -25.95
C ALA A 22 -2.04 -12.36 -24.63
N LEU A 23 -1.12 -13.33 -24.56
CA LEU A 23 -0.25 -13.51 -23.41
C LEU A 23 0.69 -12.31 -23.25
N LEU A 24 1.25 -11.79 -24.35
CA LEU A 24 2.12 -10.62 -24.33
C LEU A 24 1.37 -9.38 -23.82
N VAL A 25 0.14 -9.15 -24.31
CA VAL A 25 -0.74 -8.07 -23.81
C VAL A 25 -1.01 -8.27 -22.32
N ALA A 26 -1.31 -9.49 -21.87
CA ALA A 26 -1.56 -9.77 -20.45
C ALA A 26 -0.34 -9.43 -19.59
N LEU A 27 0.86 -9.86 -19.96
CA LEU A 27 2.09 -9.58 -19.22
C LEU A 27 2.43 -8.08 -19.18
N LEU A 28 2.27 -7.37 -20.30
CA LEU A 28 2.45 -5.92 -20.36
C LEU A 28 1.44 -5.20 -19.45
N ARG A 29 0.17 -5.62 -19.45
CA ARG A 29 -0.86 -5.06 -18.56
C ARG A 29 -0.62 -5.38 -17.09
N VAL A 30 -0.10 -6.55 -16.75
CA VAL A 30 0.33 -6.89 -15.38
C VAL A 30 1.40 -5.90 -14.92
N GLY A 31 2.43 -5.68 -15.75
CA GLY A 31 3.51 -4.74 -15.45
C GLY A 31 3.00 -3.30 -15.31
N ASP A 32 2.23 -2.82 -16.29
CA ASP A 32 1.62 -1.48 -16.30
C ASP A 32 0.81 -1.20 -15.02
N VAL A 33 -0.13 -2.08 -14.69
CA VAL A 33 -0.99 -1.90 -13.52
C VAL A 33 -0.19 -2.00 -12.23
N THR A 34 0.80 -2.89 -12.16
CA THR A 34 1.69 -2.98 -11.00
C THR A 34 2.45 -1.67 -10.78
N VAL A 35 3.01 -1.08 -11.85
CA VAL A 35 3.68 0.24 -11.80
C VAL A 35 2.71 1.34 -11.39
N ASN A 36 1.47 1.32 -11.89
CA ASN A 36 0.44 2.27 -11.48
C ASN A 36 0.15 2.20 -9.97
N VAL A 37 0.10 1.00 -9.37
CA VAL A 37 -0.08 0.86 -7.90
C VAL A 37 1.10 1.51 -7.15
N PHE A 38 2.34 1.32 -7.62
CA PHE A 38 3.51 1.99 -7.03
C PHE A 38 3.47 3.50 -7.18
N LYS A 39 3.07 4.01 -8.35
CA LYS A 39 2.87 5.44 -8.61
C LYS A 39 1.88 6.03 -7.61
N VAL A 40 0.68 5.46 -7.50
CA VAL A 40 -0.36 5.93 -6.56
C VAL A 40 0.17 5.91 -5.13
N THR A 41 0.88 4.84 -4.73
CA THR A 41 1.49 4.74 -3.41
C THR A 41 2.52 5.87 -3.17
N CYS A 42 3.33 6.20 -4.17
CA CYS A 42 4.29 7.31 -4.07
C CYS A 42 3.59 8.69 -4.03
N VAL A 43 2.49 8.87 -4.75
CA VAL A 43 1.67 10.09 -4.72
C VAL A 43 1.09 10.29 -3.32
N VAL A 44 0.45 9.26 -2.76
CA VAL A 44 -0.10 9.29 -1.39
C VAL A 44 1.00 9.51 -0.35
N ALA A 45 2.19 8.95 -0.57
CA ALA A 45 3.36 9.18 0.29
C ALA A 45 4.06 10.55 0.07
N GLY A 46 3.57 11.40 -0.84
CA GLY A 46 4.18 12.71 -1.14
C GLY A 46 5.53 12.66 -1.86
N ARG A 47 5.96 11.50 -2.37
CA ARG A 47 7.27 11.29 -3.02
C ARG A 47 7.23 11.70 -4.49
N ARG A 48 7.24 13.02 -4.75
CA ARG A 48 7.05 13.62 -6.09
C ARG A 48 7.96 13.03 -7.17
N LEU A 49 9.27 12.97 -6.96
CA LEU A 49 10.22 12.46 -7.97
C LEU A 49 10.00 10.98 -8.31
N ALA A 50 9.74 10.15 -7.29
CA ALA A 50 9.45 8.73 -7.50
C ALA A 50 8.13 8.54 -8.24
N ALA A 51 7.08 9.29 -7.88
CA ALA A 51 5.80 9.26 -8.57
C ALA A 51 5.94 9.66 -10.05
N SER A 52 6.69 10.70 -10.36
CA SER A 52 6.95 11.13 -11.74
C SER A 52 7.74 10.09 -12.55
N ALA A 53 8.75 9.46 -11.95
CA ALA A 53 9.52 8.40 -12.61
C ALA A 53 8.65 7.17 -12.93
N PHE A 54 7.80 6.74 -11.98
CA PHE A 54 6.86 5.65 -12.23
C PHE A 54 5.82 6.03 -13.29
N ALA A 55 5.33 7.27 -13.32
CA ALA A 55 4.40 7.74 -14.34
C ALA A 55 5.01 7.71 -15.74
N ALA A 56 6.29 8.08 -15.89
CA ALA A 56 6.99 7.99 -17.18
C ALA A 56 7.18 6.54 -17.64
N LEU A 57 7.56 5.65 -16.71
CA LEU A 57 7.69 4.21 -16.98
C LEU A 57 6.35 3.58 -17.40
N GLU A 58 5.29 3.88 -16.65
CA GLU A 58 3.92 3.45 -16.95
C GLU A 58 3.49 3.92 -18.35
N GLY A 59 3.73 5.19 -18.69
CA GLY A 59 3.41 5.71 -20.02
C GLY A 59 4.09 4.92 -21.16
N ALA A 60 5.34 4.51 -20.99
CA ALA A 60 6.06 3.70 -21.98
C ALA A 60 5.49 2.28 -22.13
N ILE A 61 5.14 1.64 -21.00
CA ILE A 61 4.52 0.30 -21.01
C ILE A 61 3.12 0.37 -21.61
N TRP A 62 2.32 1.36 -21.21
CA TRP A 62 0.97 1.57 -21.74
C TRP A 62 0.99 1.78 -23.25
N LEU A 63 1.89 2.64 -23.76
CA LEU A 63 2.01 2.90 -25.19
C LEU A 63 2.37 1.62 -25.96
N SER A 64 3.27 0.81 -25.41
CA SER A 64 3.66 -0.48 -26.00
C SER A 64 2.48 -1.47 -26.05
N ALA A 65 1.71 -1.57 -24.96
CA ALA A 65 0.53 -2.43 -24.88
C ALA A 65 -0.59 -1.97 -25.82
N ALA A 66 -0.83 -0.66 -25.88
CA ALA A 66 -1.85 -0.07 -26.76
C ALA A 66 -1.55 -0.35 -28.23
N GLY A 67 -0.29 -0.27 -28.66
CA GLY A 67 0.12 -0.62 -30.02
C GLY A 67 -0.26 -2.05 -30.42
N ILE A 68 -0.08 -3.02 -29.52
CA ILE A 68 -0.43 -4.43 -29.78
C ILE A 68 -1.95 -4.63 -29.83
N VAL A 69 -2.70 -3.98 -28.95
CA VAL A 69 -4.17 -4.11 -28.94
C VAL A 69 -4.80 -3.43 -30.15
N PHE A 70 -4.34 -2.25 -30.54
CA PHE A 70 -4.89 -1.54 -31.70
C PHE A 70 -4.48 -2.17 -33.04
N ALA A 71 -3.38 -2.92 -33.08
CA ALA A 71 -2.99 -3.65 -34.29
C ALA A 71 -4.00 -4.74 -34.68
N ASP A 72 -4.69 -5.34 -33.71
CA ASP A 72 -5.79 -6.27 -33.95
C ASP A 72 -6.69 -6.37 -32.70
N LEU A 73 -7.96 -6.00 -32.85
CA LEU A 73 -8.96 -5.99 -31.78
C LEU A 73 -9.65 -7.36 -31.64
N SER A 74 -8.88 -8.44 -31.72
CA SER A 74 -9.41 -9.79 -31.53
C SER A 74 -9.91 -10.00 -30.08
N PRO A 75 -11.01 -10.76 -29.88
CA PRO A 75 -11.53 -11.05 -28.54
C PRO A 75 -10.49 -11.65 -27.59
N TRP A 76 -9.53 -12.42 -28.13
CA TRP A 76 -8.49 -13.06 -27.33
C TRP A 76 -7.50 -12.04 -26.73
N ARG A 77 -7.11 -11.00 -27.47
CA ARG A 77 -6.30 -9.91 -26.94
C ARG A 77 -7.06 -9.06 -25.92
N ALA A 78 -8.37 -8.88 -26.12
CA ALA A 78 -9.23 -8.22 -25.13
C ALA A 78 -9.29 -9.01 -23.81
N VAL A 79 -9.42 -10.34 -23.87
CA VAL A 79 -9.34 -11.22 -22.69
C VAL A 79 -7.98 -11.08 -22.01
N GLY A 80 -6.88 -11.15 -22.76
CA GLY A 80 -5.53 -10.95 -22.23
C GLY A 80 -5.38 -9.60 -21.52
N PHE A 81 -5.95 -8.53 -22.09
CA PHE A 81 -5.96 -7.20 -21.49
C PHE A 81 -6.68 -7.18 -20.14
N VAL A 82 -7.91 -7.69 -20.08
CA VAL A 82 -8.72 -7.70 -18.84
C VAL A 82 -8.09 -8.58 -17.77
N VAL A 83 -7.61 -9.77 -18.14
CA VAL A 83 -6.90 -10.68 -17.22
C VAL A 83 -5.62 -10.03 -16.69
N GLY A 84 -4.84 -9.40 -17.56
CA GLY A 84 -3.61 -8.72 -17.16
C GLY A 84 -3.88 -7.57 -16.20
N VAL A 85 -4.96 -6.81 -16.39
CA VAL A 85 -5.38 -5.75 -15.46
C VAL A 85 -5.74 -6.31 -14.09
N ALA A 86 -6.55 -7.37 -14.05
CA ALA A 86 -6.95 -8.01 -12.79
C ALA A 86 -5.73 -8.61 -12.05
N ALA A 87 -4.89 -9.37 -12.75
CA ALA A 87 -3.70 -10.00 -12.18
C ALA A 87 -2.67 -8.96 -11.71
N GLY A 88 -2.43 -7.90 -12.49
CA GLY A 88 -1.55 -6.80 -12.12
C GLY A 88 -2.02 -6.04 -10.89
N THR A 89 -3.34 -5.86 -10.73
CA THR A 89 -3.91 -5.23 -9.52
C THR A 89 -3.65 -6.11 -8.30
N TRP A 90 -3.92 -7.41 -8.41
CA TRP A 90 -3.69 -8.36 -7.31
C TRP A 90 -2.21 -8.43 -6.90
N LEU A 91 -1.31 -8.56 -7.88
CA LEU A 91 0.15 -8.55 -7.64
C LEU A 91 0.64 -7.23 -7.05
N GLY A 92 0.25 -6.09 -7.64
CA GLY A 92 0.65 -4.77 -7.17
C GLY A 92 0.20 -4.50 -5.73
N MET A 93 -1.04 -4.86 -5.39
CA MET A 93 -1.54 -4.76 -4.02
C MET A 93 -0.74 -5.65 -3.07
N GLY A 94 -0.44 -6.89 -3.46
CA GLY A 94 0.38 -7.81 -2.67
C GLY A 94 1.78 -7.27 -2.38
N ILE A 95 2.45 -6.71 -3.40
CA ILE A 95 3.80 -6.14 -3.24
C ILE A 95 3.77 -4.91 -2.33
N VAL A 96 2.84 -3.98 -2.54
CA VAL A 96 2.74 -2.78 -1.70
C VAL A 96 2.36 -3.12 -0.26
N HIS A 97 1.47 -4.09 -0.06
CA HIS A 97 1.12 -4.58 1.28
C HIS A 97 2.36 -5.09 2.03
N HIS A 98 3.24 -5.80 1.33
CA HIS A 98 4.49 -6.29 1.91
C HIS A 98 5.45 -5.15 2.29
N LEU A 99 5.45 -4.03 1.55
CA LEU A 99 6.34 -2.89 1.81
C LEU A 99 5.94 -2.03 3.02
N ARG A 100 4.72 -2.21 3.58
CA ARG A 100 4.21 -1.52 4.79
C ARG A 100 4.51 -0.01 4.82
N LEU A 101 4.38 0.66 3.68
CA LEU A 101 4.74 2.07 3.51
C LEU A 101 3.72 2.99 4.22
N GLY A 102 4.21 4.08 4.81
CA GLY A 102 3.39 5.10 5.46
C GLY A 102 3.72 5.34 6.94
N THR A 103 3.14 6.38 7.51
CA THR A 103 3.20 6.72 8.94
C THR A 103 1.87 6.40 9.59
N VAL A 104 1.90 6.12 10.89
CA VAL A 104 0.72 5.93 11.71
C VAL A 104 0.94 6.62 13.04
N THR A 105 -0.13 7.22 13.55
CA THR A 105 -0.15 7.83 14.87
C THR A 105 -0.73 6.80 15.84
N VAL A 106 0.09 6.39 16.81
CA VAL A 106 -0.29 5.47 17.88
C VAL A 106 -0.71 6.29 19.09
N ARG A 107 -1.94 6.09 19.55
CA ARG A 107 -2.49 6.68 20.78
C ARG A 107 -2.76 5.57 21.78
N VAL A 108 -2.08 5.61 22.91
CA VAL A 108 -2.25 4.63 23.99
C VAL A 108 -2.97 5.31 25.14
N PHE A 109 -4.06 4.73 25.61
CA PHE A 109 -4.81 5.20 26.77
C PHE A 109 -4.62 4.21 27.91
N ALA A 110 -3.95 4.64 28.97
CA ALA A 110 -3.76 3.88 30.19
C ALA A 110 -4.57 4.52 31.33
N GLY A 111 -5.29 3.72 32.10
CA GLY A 111 -6.02 4.20 33.28
C GLY A 111 -5.06 4.57 34.41
N ALA A 112 -5.35 5.67 35.12
CA ALA A 112 -4.53 6.14 36.25
C ALA A 112 -5.03 5.66 37.64
N GLY A 113 -6.03 4.76 37.70
CA GLY A 113 -6.60 4.24 38.96
C GLY A 113 -6.06 2.88 39.41
N ASP A 114 -6.41 2.45 40.64
CA ASP A 114 -6.11 1.12 41.22
C ASP A 114 -4.62 0.73 41.23
N GLY A 115 -3.73 1.64 41.65
CA GLY A 115 -2.28 1.38 41.74
C GLY A 115 -1.54 1.47 40.39
N ARG A 116 -2.15 2.13 39.40
CA ARG A 116 -1.66 2.21 38.01
C ARG A 116 -1.33 3.63 37.55
N GLU A 117 -1.21 4.59 38.47
CA GLU A 117 -0.88 5.99 38.17
C GLU A 117 0.34 6.15 37.26
N LEU A 118 1.36 5.30 37.41
CA LEU A 118 2.57 5.39 36.58
C LEU A 118 2.49 4.64 35.24
N ALA A 119 1.39 3.94 34.93
CA ALA A 119 1.30 3.12 33.72
C ALA A 119 1.58 3.94 32.45
N GLY A 120 1.00 5.14 32.34
CA GLY A 120 1.26 6.05 31.23
C GLY A 120 2.72 6.49 31.14
N HIS A 121 3.35 6.83 32.27
CA HIS A 121 4.76 7.22 32.34
C HIS A 121 5.69 6.07 31.91
N VAL A 122 5.46 4.85 32.42
CA VAL A 122 6.26 3.67 32.09
C VAL A 122 6.12 3.32 30.60
N ILE A 123 4.91 3.38 30.05
CA ILE A 123 4.67 3.16 28.62
C ILE A 123 5.43 4.19 27.78
N ALA A 124 5.30 5.48 28.09
CA ALA A 124 5.99 6.54 27.35
C ALA A 124 7.52 6.38 27.41
N GLU A 125 8.07 6.03 28.58
CA GLU A 125 9.50 5.79 28.77
C GLU A 125 10.00 4.60 27.96
N ARG A 126 9.25 3.49 27.94
CA ARG A 126 9.58 2.31 27.15
C ARG A 126 9.56 2.60 25.65
N ILE A 127 8.57 3.37 25.18
CA ILE A 127 8.49 3.78 23.76
C ILE A 127 9.70 4.66 23.40
N ARG A 128 10.09 5.61 24.28
CA ARG A 128 11.31 6.42 24.10
C ARG A 128 12.58 5.57 24.02
N ARG A 129 12.75 4.61 24.95
CA ARG A 129 13.90 3.69 24.94
C ARG A 129 13.95 2.77 23.72
N ALA A 130 12.80 2.48 23.11
CA ALA A 130 12.73 1.76 21.85
C ALA A 130 13.09 2.63 20.62
N GLY A 131 13.43 3.90 20.82
CA GLY A 131 13.88 4.83 19.78
C GLY A 131 12.76 5.61 19.10
N TYR A 132 11.55 5.64 19.68
CA TYR A 132 10.40 6.37 19.13
C TYR A 132 10.06 7.58 19.99
N GLY A 133 9.65 8.69 19.36
CA GLY A 133 9.14 9.85 20.09
C GLY A 133 7.83 9.52 20.79
N ALA A 134 7.70 9.86 22.07
CA ALA A 134 6.46 9.67 22.84
C ALA A 134 6.16 10.88 23.72
N THR A 135 4.97 11.43 23.56
CA THR A 135 4.45 12.54 24.37
C THR A 135 3.33 12.03 25.27
N LEU A 136 3.41 12.35 26.56
CA LEU A 136 2.41 11.97 27.56
C LEU A 136 1.46 13.14 27.81
N PHE A 137 0.17 12.86 27.80
CA PHE A 137 -0.91 13.78 28.17
C PHE A 137 -1.68 13.18 29.33
N THR A 138 -2.14 14.02 30.25
CA THR A 138 -3.08 13.65 31.31
C THR A 138 -4.48 14.13 30.94
N GLY A 139 -5.49 13.31 31.15
CA GLY A 139 -6.88 13.62 30.86
C GLY A 139 -7.86 12.89 31.76
N TRP A 140 -9.15 13.09 31.52
CA TRP A 140 -10.23 12.45 32.28
C TRP A 140 -11.15 11.68 31.33
N GLY A 141 -11.37 10.41 31.65
CA GLY A 141 -12.34 9.53 30.99
C GLY A 141 -13.56 9.27 31.87
N ARG A 142 -14.48 8.43 31.39
CA ARG A 142 -15.68 8.03 32.13
C ARG A 142 -15.37 7.43 33.52
N SER A 143 -14.25 6.71 33.63
CA SER A 143 -13.85 6.00 34.83
C SER A 143 -12.81 6.75 35.67
N GLY A 144 -12.62 8.05 35.43
CA GLY A 144 -11.65 8.90 36.13
C GLY A 144 -10.43 9.25 35.28
N GLU A 145 -9.32 9.53 35.95
CA GLU A 145 -8.08 10.00 35.31
C GLU A 145 -7.46 8.94 34.39
N VAL A 146 -6.97 9.40 33.23
CA VAL A 146 -6.32 8.58 32.20
C VAL A 146 -5.09 9.29 31.66
N HIS A 147 -4.06 8.52 31.34
CA HIS A 147 -2.90 8.99 30.61
C HIS A 147 -3.00 8.60 29.14
N MET A 148 -2.79 9.56 28.25
CA MET A 148 -2.68 9.30 26.82
C MET A 148 -1.22 9.46 26.38
N VAL A 149 -0.64 8.40 25.80
CA VAL A 149 0.67 8.47 25.14
C VAL A 149 0.46 8.57 23.65
N LEU A 150 0.96 9.65 23.05
CA LEU A 150 0.96 9.89 21.61
C LEU A 150 2.35 9.60 21.05
N SER A 151 2.43 8.76 20.02
CA SER A 151 3.67 8.48 19.29
C SER A 151 3.41 8.39 17.80
N VAL A 152 4.24 9.04 17.00
CA VAL A 152 4.18 8.99 15.53
C VAL A 152 5.33 8.14 15.03
N MET A 153 5.02 7.12 14.23
CA MET A 153 6.03 6.17 13.74
C MET A 153 5.67 5.64 12.35
N ARG A 154 6.58 4.83 11.77
CA ARG A 154 6.29 4.15 10.50
C ARG A 154 5.29 3.02 10.75
N ARG A 155 4.38 2.79 9.81
CA ARG A 155 3.34 1.75 9.91
C ARG A 155 3.89 0.36 10.19
N ARG A 156 5.07 0.05 9.63
CA ARG A 156 5.76 -1.23 9.86
C ARG A 156 6.25 -1.45 11.30
N GLU A 157 6.50 -0.36 12.03
CA GLU A 157 7.05 -0.34 13.40
C GLU A 157 5.94 -0.30 14.46
N ALA A 158 4.71 0.06 14.08
CA ALA A 158 3.55 0.17 14.96
C ALA A 158 3.25 -1.11 15.75
N GLN A 159 3.44 -2.28 15.11
CA GLN A 159 3.20 -3.56 15.79
C GLN A 159 4.13 -3.76 16.99
N VAL A 160 5.41 -3.36 16.85
CA VAL A 160 6.41 -3.46 17.94
C VAL A 160 5.98 -2.62 19.13
N VAL A 161 5.46 -1.41 18.89
CA VAL A 161 4.96 -0.55 19.97
C VAL A 161 3.67 -1.09 20.58
N CYS A 162 2.74 -1.62 19.77
CA CYS A 162 1.53 -2.28 20.27
C CYS A 162 1.87 -3.45 21.22
N ASP A 163 2.85 -4.28 20.86
CA ASP A 163 3.28 -5.43 21.66
C ASP A 163 3.96 -4.97 22.96
N LEU A 164 4.80 -3.93 22.88
CA LEU A 164 5.45 -3.29 24.03
C LEU A 164 4.43 -2.74 25.03
N VAL A 165 3.38 -2.08 24.52
CA VAL A 165 2.29 -1.52 25.34
C VAL A 165 1.53 -2.65 26.02
N ARG A 166 1.11 -3.68 25.27
CA ARG A 166 0.36 -4.83 25.84
C ARG A 166 1.16 -5.59 26.90
N ALA A 167 2.47 -5.70 26.74
CA ALA A 167 3.35 -6.31 27.73
C ALA A 167 3.51 -5.47 29.01
N THR A 168 3.29 -4.15 28.91
CA THR A 168 3.40 -3.22 30.05
C THR A 168 2.06 -3.06 30.75
N ASP A 169 1.00 -2.91 29.97
CA ASP A 169 -0.38 -2.77 30.44
C ASP A 169 -1.33 -3.54 29.50
N PRO A 170 -1.83 -4.72 29.91
CA PRO A 170 -2.79 -5.50 29.14
C PRO A 170 -4.18 -4.86 29.00
N LYS A 171 -4.52 -3.90 29.87
CA LYS A 171 -5.80 -3.17 29.87
C LYS A 171 -5.71 -1.84 29.12
N ALA A 172 -4.52 -1.43 28.67
CA ALA A 172 -4.35 -0.20 27.91
C ALA A 172 -5.05 -0.31 26.56
N LEU A 173 -5.79 0.74 26.21
CA LEU A 173 -6.44 0.83 24.92
C LEU A 173 -5.48 1.48 23.93
N VAL A 174 -5.23 0.78 22.81
CA VAL A 174 -4.37 1.30 21.73
C VAL A 174 -5.24 1.64 20.53
N ALA A 175 -5.23 2.90 20.13
CA ALA A 175 -5.85 3.40 18.91
C ALA A 175 -4.77 3.72 17.88
N LEU A 176 -4.94 3.19 16.67
CA LEU A 176 -4.06 3.46 15.53
C LEU A 176 -4.81 4.37 14.56
N ASP A 177 -4.26 5.55 14.32
CA ASP A 177 -4.82 6.50 13.38
C ASP A 177 -3.89 6.64 12.17
N SER A 178 -4.45 6.42 10.99
CA SER A 178 -3.69 6.51 9.74
C SER A 178 -3.75 7.95 9.25
N ASP A 179 -2.69 8.72 9.50
CA ASP A 179 -2.59 10.06 8.94
C ASP A 179 -2.51 9.98 7.41
N ALA A 180 -3.54 10.48 6.72
CA ALA A 180 -3.45 10.87 5.32
C ALA A 180 -2.63 12.17 5.25
N ALA A 181 -1.30 12.06 5.35
CA ALA A 181 -0.44 13.22 5.55
C ALA A 181 -0.59 14.29 4.45
N PRO A 182 -0.83 15.57 4.80
CA PRO A 182 -0.26 16.68 4.04
C PRO A 182 1.25 16.67 4.31
N GLY A 183 2.07 16.62 3.25
CA GLY A 183 3.52 16.35 3.29
C GLY A 183 4.43 17.38 4.00
N SER A 184 3.94 18.17 4.97
CA SER A 184 4.68 19.25 5.62
C SER A 184 5.07 19.03 7.09
N MET A 185 4.62 17.95 7.76
CA MET A 185 4.96 17.75 9.20
C MET A 185 6.25 16.95 9.48
N ILE A 186 6.99 16.51 8.45
CA ILE A 186 8.07 15.51 8.63
C ILE A 186 9.42 16.11 9.07
N ALA A 187 9.65 17.42 8.97
CA ALA A 187 10.99 17.96 9.26
C ALA A 187 11.37 17.97 10.76
N GLY A 188 10.41 18.04 11.68
CA GLY A 188 10.71 18.26 13.11
C GLY A 188 10.81 17.00 13.99
N TYR A 189 9.99 15.98 13.74
CA TYR A 189 9.78 14.91 14.72
C TYR A 189 10.44 13.57 14.40
N ALA A 190 10.70 13.26 13.13
CA ALA A 190 11.34 12.01 12.73
C ALA A 190 12.86 11.97 12.99
N GLY A 191 13.46 13.11 13.34
CA GLY A 191 14.90 13.27 13.64
C GLY A 191 15.25 13.23 15.13
N ALA A 192 14.28 13.29 16.03
CA ALA A 192 14.53 13.20 17.47
C ALA A 192 14.65 11.72 17.90
N ARG A 193 15.75 11.08 17.47
CA ARG A 193 16.31 9.98 18.26
C ARG A 193 16.87 10.63 19.53
N VAL A 194 16.18 10.44 20.65
CA VAL A 194 16.72 10.70 21.98
C VAL A 194 17.58 9.51 22.38
#